data_AF-A0A960LN87-F1
#
_entry.id   AF-A0A960LN87-F1
#
_cell.length_a   1.000
_cell.length_b   1.000
_cell.length_c   1.000
_cell.angle_alpha   90.00
_cell.angle_beta   90.00
_cell.angle_gamma   90.00
#
_symmetry.space_group_name_H-M   'P 1'
#
loop_
_entity.id
_entity.type
_entity.pdbx_description
1 polymer ?
#
loop_
_entity_poly.entity_id
_entity_poly.type
_entity_poly.pdbx_seq_one_letter_code
_entity_poly.pdbx_strand_id
1 'polypeptide(L)'
;MKLPPRLLGLCFLSCWTCLGGVARAEVDGYFDETEVTTLFAFDNVSIPFTQNLKMEMRSPTRHPANPVVRRGEAGDPDSWAVQFYGSVIREGDTFRMWYVAAGEDRLDKSVPRSAPWRVAYAESSDGVNWVKPDLGLVEYRGNKNNNLVLVEPAMGILNLKVLRDEADADASRRYKMGAHVWWPKNDVRLGTLAPYGSADGLRWKLLIDAEPVDA
;
A
#
# COMPACT_ATOMS: atom_id res chain seq x y z
N MET A 1 -36.12 -9.32 -23.98
CA MET A 1 -34.98 -9.97 -23.31
C MET A 1 -33.93 -8.89 -23.06
N LYS A 2 -33.86 -8.40 -21.83
CA LYS A 2 -33.00 -7.31 -21.36
C LYS A 2 -31.72 -7.90 -20.78
N LEU A 3 -30.60 -7.18 -20.92
CA LEU A 3 -29.64 -6.89 -19.84
C LEU A 3 -28.80 -5.66 -20.28
N PRO A 4 -28.63 -4.63 -19.43
CA PRO A 4 -27.96 -3.36 -19.77
C PRO A 4 -26.46 -3.36 -19.39
N PRO A 5 -25.68 -2.35 -19.84
CA PRO A 5 -24.26 -2.21 -19.52
C PRO A 5 -24.08 -1.61 -18.13
N ARG A 6 -23.10 -2.09 -17.35
CA ARG A 6 -22.58 -1.38 -16.18
C ARG A 6 -21.12 -1.05 -16.41
N LEU A 7 -20.86 0.22 -16.73
CA LEU A 7 -19.56 0.88 -16.60
C LEU A 7 -19.19 0.91 -15.11
N LEU A 8 -18.01 0.40 -14.75
CA LEU A 8 -17.32 0.80 -13.52
C LEU A 8 -16.45 2.01 -13.87
N GLY A 9 -16.85 3.20 -13.43
CA GLY A 9 -16.02 4.41 -13.52
C GLY A 9 -14.99 4.42 -12.39
N LEU A 10 -13.71 4.29 -12.74
CA LEU A 10 -12.58 4.67 -11.88
C LEU A 10 -12.35 6.18 -12.05
N CYS A 11 -12.54 6.98 -11.00
CA CYS A 11 -12.14 8.39 -11.00
C CYS A 11 -10.64 8.53 -10.64
N PHE A 12 -9.84 9.02 -11.58
CA PHE A 12 -8.49 9.54 -11.36
C PHE A 12 -8.55 11.06 -11.14
N LEU A 13 -7.97 11.57 -10.05
CA LEU A 13 -7.67 12.99 -9.90
C LEU A 13 -6.22 13.26 -10.33
N SER A 14 -6.03 13.97 -11.44
CA SER A 14 -4.74 14.59 -11.80
C SER A 14 -4.83 16.10 -11.63
N CYS A 15 -3.94 16.66 -10.81
CA CYS A 15 -3.83 18.09 -10.52
C CYS A 15 -2.91 18.78 -11.55
N TRP A 16 -3.41 19.74 -12.31
CA TRP A 16 -2.63 20.69 -13.12
C TRP A 16 -3.06 22.13 -12.78
N THR A 17 -2.06 22.98 -12.51
CA THR A 17 -2.10 24.44 -12.40
C THR A 17 -1.08 24.96 -13.44
N CYS A 18 -1.26 25.96 -14.29
CA CYS A 18 -2.00 27.23 -14.20
C CYS A 18 -2.19 27.85 -15.61
N LEU A 19 -3.06 28.88 -15.63
CA LEU A 19 -3.18 30.04 -16.55
C LEU A 19 -4.31 30.00 -17.60
N GLY A 20 -5.28 30.90 -17.39
CA GLY A 20 -5.89 31.66 -18.47
C GLY A 20 -7.24 31.18 -19.00
N GLY A 21 -8.20 30.91 -18.12
CA GLY A 21 -9.59 30.73 -18.51
C GLY A 21 -10.42 30.22 -17.36
N VAL A 22 -11.43 30.98 -16.91
CA VAL A 22 -12.44 30.46 -15.98
C VAL A 22 -13.36 29.53 -16.78
N ALA A 23 -12.89 28.32 -17.05
CA ALA A 23 -13.77 27.21 -17.32
C ALA A 23 -14.22 26.68 -15.96
N ARG A 24 -15.39 27.13 -15.50
CA ARG A 24 -16.09 26.50 -14.40
C ARG A 24 -16.53 25.14 -14.93
N ALA A 25 -15.71 24.11 -14.73
CA ALA A 25 -16.20 22.74 -14.89
C ALA A 25 -17.33 22.59 -13.86
N GLU A 26 -18.56 22.39 -14.32
CA GLU A 26 -19.68 22.01 -13.46
C GLU A 26 -19.30 20.71 -12.75
N VAL A 27 -19.12 20.80 -11.43
CA VAL A 27 -18.87 19.65 -10.54
C VAL A 27 -20.20 19.00 -10.12
N ASP A 28 -21.33 19.49 -10.62
CA ASP A 28 -22.68 19.17 -10.13
C ASP A 28 -23.22 17.79 -10.56
N GLY A 29 -22.40 16.93 -11.18
CA GLY A 29 -22.83 15.66 -11.77
C GLY A 29 -22.25 14.37 -11.19
N TYR A 30 -21.33 14.45 -10.23
CA TYR A 30 -20.60 13.25 -9.75
C TYR A 30 -21.02 12.75 -8.36
N PHE A 31 -21.92 13.45 -7.67
CA PHE A 31 -22.40 13.07 -6.35
C PHE A 31 -23.85 13.48 -6.16
N ASP A 32 -24.79 12.60 -6.55
CA ASP A 32 -26.19 12.73 -6.15
C ASP A 32 -26.38 12.01 -4.81
N GLU A 33 -26.45 12.79 -3.73
CA GLU A 33 -26.68 12.27 -2.36
C GLU A 33 -28.04 11.58 -2.20
N THR A 34 -28.97 11.74 -3.16
CA THR A 34 -30.27 11.05 -3.18
C THR A 34 -30.23 9.67 -3.84
N GLU A 35 -29.20 9.38 -4.65
CA GLU A 35 -29.01 8.06 -5.28
C GLU A 35 -27.95 7.18 -4.60
N VAL A 36 -27.15 7.74 -3.68
CA VAL A 36 -26.05 7.03 -3.01
C VAL A 36 -26.15 7.15 -1.50
N THR A 37 -26.20 6.00 -0.80
CA THR A 37 -26.08 5.98 0.66
C THR A 37 -24.61 6.08 1.06
N THR A 38 -24.22 7.21 1.65
CA THR A 38 -22.91 7.36 2.29
C THR A 38 -22.98 6.80 3.70
N LEU A 39 -22.27 5.70 3.96
CA LEU A 39 -22.13 5.12 5.29
C LEU A 39 -20.75 5.46 5.84
N PHE A 40 -20.71 6.16 6.97
CA PHE A 40 -19.49 6.25 7.75
C PHE A 40 -19.38 5.02 8.65
N ALA A 41 -18.16 4.54 8.91
CA ALA A 41 -17.94 3.45 9.88
C ALA A 41 -18.38 3.84 11.31
N PHE A 42 -18.61 5.14 11.55
CA PHE A 42 -19.15 5.72 12.78
C PHE A 42 -20.57 6.26 12.63
N ASP A 43 -21.26 5.95 11.52
CA ASP A 43 -22.61 6.43 11.27
C ASP A 43 -23.60 5.74 12.23
N ASN A 44 -24.16 6.51 13.17
CA ASN A 44 -25.15 6.06 14.13
C ASN A 44 -26.60 6.38 13.70
N VAL A 45 -26.79 6.92 12.49
CA VAL A 45 -28.10 7.24 11.90
C VAL A 45 -28.49 6.16 10.90
N SER A 46 -27.59 5.86 9.95
CA SER A 46 -27.84 4.87 8.89
C SER A 46 -27.54 3.43 9.29
N ILE A 47 -26.78 3.23 10.38
CA ILE A 47 -26.49 1.91 10.97
C ILE A 47 -27.23 1.82 12.32
N PRO A 48 -28.55 1.54 12.32
CA PRO A 48 -29.38 1.62 13.52
C PRO A 48 -29.09 0.53 14.56
N PHE A 49 -28.35 -0.51 14.18
CA PHE A 49 -28.03 -1.62 15.08
C PHE A 49 -26.70 -1.39 15.80
N THR A 50 -26.79 -0.72 16.95
CA THR A 50 -25.71 -0.69 17.94
C THR A 50 -26.22 -1.33 19.22
N GLN A 51 -25.89 -2.60 19.46
CA GLN A 51 -26.12 -3.25 20.75
C GLN A 51 -24.77 -3.46 21.44
N ASN A 52 -24.68 -3.02 22.70
CA ASN A 52 -23.46 -3.12 23.52
C ASN A 52 -22.20 -2.47 22.91
N LEU A 53 -22.37 -1.49 22.02
CA LEU A 53 -21.28 -0.70 21.44
C LEU A 53 -21.28 0.70 22.04
N LYS A 54 -20.10 1.20 22.41
CA LYS A 54 -19.88 2.58 22.85
C LYS A 54 -18.87 3.22 21.93
N MET A 55 -19.26 4.31 21.28
CA MET A 55 -18.35 5.11 20.47
C MET A 55 -17.74 6.20 21.34
N GLU A 56 -16.41 6.27 21.36
CA GLU A 56 -15.68 7.30 22.08
C GLU A 56 -14.58 7.88 21.20
N MET A 57 -14.54 9.21 21.11
CA MET A 57 -13.40 9.88 20.52
C MET A 57 -12.22 9.79 21.49
N ARG A 58 -11.16 9.07 21.09
CA ARG A 58 -9.91 8.97 21.84
C ARG A 58 -8.82 9.76 21.14
N SER A 59 -7.95 10.42 21.91
CA SER A 59 -6.74 11.05 21.39
C SER A 59 -5.56 10.08 21.54
N PRO A 60 -4.94 9.61 20.44
CA PRO A 60 -3.79 8.72 20.54
C PRO A 60 -2.59 9.45 21.14
N THR A 61 -1.93 8.82 22.12
CA THR A 61 -0.68 9.33 22.69
C THR A 61 0.50 8.81 21.88
N ARG A 62 1.41 9.70 21.46
CA ARG A 62 2.64 9.29 20.80
C ARG A 62 3.53 8.54 21.78
N HIS A 63 4.00 7.36 21.38
CA HIS A 63 5.01 6.64 22.13
C HIS A 63 6.30 7.48 22.26
N PRO A 64 6.96 7.55 23.44
CA PRO A 64 8.19 8.32 23.65
C PRO A 64 9.34 7.90 22.73
N ALA A 65 9.38 6.63 22.33
CA ALA A 65 10.42 6.08 21.45
C ALA A 65 10.20 6.36 19.95
N ASN A 66 9.22 7.19 19.56
CA ASN A 66 8.97 7.49 18.16
C ASN A 66 10.19 8.18 17.47
N PRO A 67 10.51 7.85 16.21
CA PRO A 67 9.92 6.75 15.43
C PRO A 67 10.43 5.39 15.93
N VAL A 68 9.51 4.43 16.08
CA VAL A 68 9.81 3.08 16.58
C VAL A 68 10.49 2.18 15.53
N VAL A 69 10.37 2.54 14.25
CA VAL A 69 11.18 1.97 13.16
C VAL A 69 12.01 3.11 12.57
N ARG A 70 13.34 3.00 12.67
CA ARG A 70 14.29 3.97 12.12
C ARG A 70 14.77 3.52 10.74
N ARG A 71 15.28 4.48 9.96
CA ARG A 71 16.02 4.18 8.71
C ARG A 71 17.21 3.27 9.02
N GLY A 72 17.55 2.43 8.06
CA GLY A 72 18.76 1.63 8.11
C GLY A 72 20.02 2.49 7.94
N GLU A 73 21.16 1.82 8.07
CA GLU A 73 22.48 2.41 7.88
C GLU A 73 22.78 2.61 6.39
N ALA A 74 23.86 3.34 6.06
CA ALA A 74 24.29 3.49 4.68
C ALA A 74 24.52 2.10 4.02
N GLY A 75 23.88 1.86 2.88
CA GLY A 75 23.87 0.55 2.23
C GLY A 75 22.60 -0.26 2.44
N ASP A 76 21.79 0.04 3.45
CA ASP A 76 20.52 -0.66 3.69
C ASP A 76 19.44 -0.24 2.68
N PRO A 77 18.48 -1.13 2.36
CA PRO A 77 17.41 -0.85 1.40
C PRO A 77 16.42 0.23 1.84
N ASP A 78 16.46 0.67 3.10
CA ASP A 78 15.61 1.72 3.67
C ASP A 78 16.41 2.88 4.31
N SER A 79 17.70 2.97 3.94
CA SER A 79 18.63 4.01 4.39
C SER A 79 18.18 5.44 4.07
N TRP A 80 17.45 5.63 2.97
CA TRP A 80 16.93 6.93 2.57
C TRP A 80 15.52 7.19 3.12
N ALA A 81 14.63 6.20 3.13
CA ALA A 81 13.31 6.31 3.71
C ALA A 81 12.75 4.99 4.23
N VAL A 82 12.13 5.10 5.41
CA VAL A 82 11.15 4.17 5.98
C VAL A 82 9.82 4.89 5.95
N GLN A 83 8.90 4.43 5.11
CA GLN A 83 7.54 4.97 5.04
C GLN A 83 6.54 3.96 5.57
N PHE A 84 5.79 4.37 6.59
CA PHE A 84 4.67 3.59 7.10
C PHE A 84 3.43 3.75 6.21
N TYR A 85 3.57 3.37 4.95
CA TYR A 85 2.48 3.13 4.02
C TYR A 85 2.28 1.62 3.86
N GLY A 86 2.02 0.99 5.01
CA GLY A 86 2.07 -0.45 5.18
C GLY A 86 0.96 -1.00 6.05
N SER A 87 1.20 -2.19 6.61
CA SER A 87 0.33 -2.91 7.54
C SER A 87 1.15 -3.58 8.64
N VAL A 88 0.54 -3.73 9.81
CA VAL A 88 1.04 -4.59 10.90
C VAL A 88 -0.03 -5.64 11.19
N ILE A 89 0.38 -6.91 11.26
CA ILE A 89 -0.48 -8.03 11.66
C ILE A 89 0.19 -8.76 12.82
N ARG A 90 -0.57 -9.09 13.85
CA ARG A 90 -0.09 -9.94 14.95
C ARG A 90 -0.40 -11.40 14.64
N GLU A 91 0.60 -12.25 14.76
CA GLU A 91 0.51 -13.71 14.59
C GLU A 91 1.13 -14.40 15.80
N GLY A 92 0.29 -15.01 16.64
CA GLY A 92 0.72 -15.51 17.94
C GLY A 92 1.36 -14.37 18.76
N ASP A 93 2.63 -14.57 19.12
CA ASP A 93 3.42 -13.61 19.91
C ASP A 93 4.29 -12.68 19.06
N THR A 94 4.19 -12.74 17.73
CA THR A 94 4.96 -11.91 16.81
C THR A 94 4.08 -10.92 16.09
N PHE A 95 4.44 -9.65 16.13
CA PHE A 95 3.97 -8.61 15.23
C PHE A 95 4.83 -8.62 13.97
N ARG A 96 4.18 -8.65 12.83
CA ARG A 96 4.79 -8.63 11.50
C ARG A 96 4.41 -7.34 10.82
N MET A 97 5.38 -6.63 10.26
CA MET A 97 5.19 -5.38 9.56
C MET A 97 5.64 -5.51 8.11
N TRP A 98 4.82 -5.01 7.21
CA TRP A 98 5.21 -4.72 5.83
C TRP A 98 5.18 -3.20 5.65
N TYR A 99 6.26 -2.63 5.15
CA TYR A 99 6.41 -1.19 4.99
C TYR A 99 7.12 -0.86 3.68
N VAL A 100 7.08 0.42 3.29
CA VAL A 100 7.72 0.89 2.07
C VAL A 100 9.12 1.40 2.42
N ALA A 101 10.11 0.86 1.72
CA ALA A 101 11.52 1.15 1.87
C ALA A 101 12.08 1.80 0.60
N ALA A 102 12.99 2.75 0.78
CA ALA A 102 13.86 3.24 -0.28
C ALA A 102 15.25 3.52 0.27
N GLY A 103 16.27 3.08 -0.45
CA GLY A 103 17.67 3.33 -0.11
C GLY A 103 18.24 4.51 -0.88
N GLU A 104 19.54 4.73 -0.77
CA GLU A 104 20.25 5.84 -1.42
C GLU A 104 20.17 5.82 -2.96
N ASP A 105 19.90 4.65 -3.54
CA ASP A 105 19.59 4.51 -4.98
C ASP A 105 18.38 5.35 -5.42
N ARG A 106 17.57 5.83 -4.46
CA ARG A 106 16.53 6.84 -4.69
C ARG A 106 17.07 8.18 -5.20
N LEU A 107 18.33 8.49 -4.93
CA LEU A 107 18.98 9.73 -5.38
C LEU A 107 19.44 9.66 -6.84
N ASP A 108 19.53 8.45 -7.40
CA ASP A 108 19.87 8.25 -8.80
C ASP A 108 18.72 8.71 -9.70
N LYS A 109 19.02 9.68 -10.57
CA LYS A 109 18.06 10.24 -11.53
C LYS A 109 18.07 9.50 -12.87
N SER A 110 18.97 8.54 -13.06
CA SER A 110 19.08 7.73 -14.28
C SER A 110 18.06 6.60 -14.34
N VAL A 111 17.49 6.20 -13.20
CA VAL A 111 16.45 5.18 -13.11
C VAL A 111 15.06 5.81 -12.99
N PRO A 112 14.00 5.13 -13.45
CA PRO A 112 12.63 5.56 -13.20
C PRO A 112 12.41 5.82 -11.70
N ARG A 113 11.84 6.98 -11.37
CA ARG A 113 11.61 7.41 -9.97
C ARG A 113 10.79 6.43 -9.13
N SER A 114 10.09 5.47 -9.76
CA SER A 114 9.33 4.40 -9.11
C SER A 114 10.21 3.25 -8.63
N ALA A 115 11.29 2.92 -9.36
CA ALA A 115 12.10 1.73 -9.15
C ALA A 115 12.72 1.61 -7.74
N PRO A 116 13.15 2.70 -7.07
CA PRO A 116 13.74 2.61 -5.74
C PRO A 116 12.76 2.31 -4.60
N TRP A 117 11.44 2.32 -4.87
CA TRP A 117 10.41 2.09 -3.85
C TRP A 117 10.05 0.61 -3.78
N ARG A 118 10.38 -0.02 -2.66
CA ARG A 118 10.26 -1.47 -2.45
C ARG A 118 9.47 -1.77 -1.20
N VAL A 119 9.00 -3.01 -1.09
CA VAL A 119 8.36 -3.50 0.13
C VAL A 119 9.42 -4.19 1.00
N ALA A 120 9.48 -3.80 2.26
CA ALA A 120 10.36 -4.36 3.27
C ALA A 120 9.55 -4.92 4.45
N TYR A 121 10.21 -5.75 5.24
CA TYR A 121 9.58 -6.51 6.31
C TYR A 121 10.31 -6.33 7.64
N ALA A 122 9.57 -6.31 8.74
CA ALA A 122 10.13 -6.27 10.09
C ALA A 122 9.25 -7.06 11.08
N GLU A 123 9.87 -7.52 12.16
CA GLU A 123 9.23 -8.31 13.22
C GLU A 123 9.40 -7.66 14.59
N SER A 124 8.45 -7.87 15.48
CA SER A 124 8.50 -7.39 16.85
C SER A 124 7.73 -8.31 17.79
N SER A 125 8.19 -8.49 19.03
CA SER A 125 7.43 -9.21 20.06
C SER A 125 6.49 -8.31 20.87
N ASP A 126 6.68 -6.99 20.81
CA ASP A 126 5.98 -6.00 21.64
C ASP A 126 5.32 -4.86 20.84
N GLY A 127 5.52 -4.83 19.52
CA GLY A 127 5.01 -3.80 18.62
C GLY A 127 5.79 -2.48 18.66
N VAL A 128 6.86 -2.39 19.46
CA VAL A 128 7.67 -1.18 19.68
C VAL A 128 9.13 -1.38 19.28
N ASN A 129 9.72 -2.52 19.61
CA ASN A 129 11.08 -2.88 19.25
C ASN A 129 11.05 -3.78 18.01
N TRP A 130 11.55 -3.26 16.89
CA TRP A 130 11.45 -3.92 15.59
C TRP A 130 12.81 -4.43 15.12
N VAL A 131 12.84 -5.68 14.65
CA VAL A 131 13.97 -6.34 14.01
C VAL A 131 13.70 -6.41 12.51
N LYS A 132 14.69 -6.01 11.69
CA LYS A 132 14.68 -6.16 10.23
C LYS A 132 15.48 -7.42 9.89
N PRO A 133 14.86 -8.58 9.66
CA PRO A 133 15.59 -9.82 9.43
C PRO A 133 16.27 -9.83 8.07
N ASP A 134 17.38 -10.55 7.95
CA ASP A 134 17.93 -10.92 6.65
C ASP A 134 17.07 -12.03 6.04
N LEU A 135 16.34 -11.72 4.97
CA LEU A 135 15.44 -12.63 4.30
C LEU A 135 16.12 -13.43 3.18
N GLY A 136 17.25 -12.95 2.62
CA GLY A 136 17.92 -13.61 1.50
C GLY A 136 17.11 -13.68 0.20
N LEU A 137 16.07 -12.85 0.03
CA LEU A 137 15.10 -12.97 -1.07
C LEU A 137 15.45 -12.10 -2.29
N VAL A 138 15.79 -10.83 -2.06
CA VAL A 138 15.94 -9.83 -3.11
C VAL A 138 17.38 -9.34 -3.16
N GLU A 139 17.95 -9.30 -4.37
CA GLU A 139 19.26 -8.72 -4.62
C GLU A 139 19.19 -7.19 -4.47
N TYR A 140 20.06 -6.64 -3.62
CA TYR A 140 20.21 -5.20 -3.43
C TYR A 140 21.69 -4.87 -3.22
N ARG A 141 22.24 -4.02 -4.10
CA ARG A 141 23.65 -3.59 -4.06
C ARG A 141 24.67 -4.76 -4.00
N GLY A 142 24.41 -5.82 -4.75
CA GLY A 142 25.36 -6.93 -4.94
C GLY A 142 25.32 -8.03 -3.86
N ASN A 143 24.29 -8.03 -3.01
CA ASN A 143 24.01 -9.14 -2.11
C ASN A 143 22.50 -9.25 -1.80
N LYS A 144 22.11 -10.29 -1.04
CA LYS A 144 20.72 -10.50 -0.59
C LYS A 144 20.52 -10.31 0.91
N ASN A 145 21.51 -9.74 1.60
CA ASN A 145 21.54 -9.66 3.05
C ASN A 145 20.68 -8.49 3.54
N ASN A 146 19.37 -8.62 3.39
CA ASN A 146 18.43 -7.53 3.60
C ASN A 146 17.00 -8.03 3.86
N ASN A 147 16.13 -7.12 4.26
CA ASN A 147 14.76 -7.40 4.68
C ASN A 147 13.70 -7.11 3.60
N LEU A 148 14.07 -7.06 2.32
CA LEU A 148 13.14 -6.85 1.23
C LEU A 148 12.32 -8.13 0.96
N VAL A 149 11.01 -7.97 0.79
CA VAL A 149 10.15 -9.07 0.37
C VAL A 149 10.20 -9.22 -1.15
N LEU A 150 10.08 -10.46 -1.63
CA LEU A 150 10.03 -10.74 -3.06
C LEU A 150 8.64 -10.36 -3.58
N VAL A 151 8.59 -9.50 -4.59
CA VAL A 151 7.35 -9.12 -5.29
C VAL A 151 7.54 -9.40 -6.78
N GLU A 152 6.64 -10.21 -7.35
CA GLU A 152 6.70 -10.65 -8.74
C GLU A 152 5.40 -10.26 -9.48
N PRO A 153 5.49 -9.48 -10.58
CA PRO A 153 6.70 -8.85 -11.11
C PRO A 153 7.21 -7.72 -10.19
N ALA A 154 8.50 -7.39 -10.30
CA ALA A 154 9.08 -6.29 -9.55
C ALA A 154 8.50 -4.96 -10.03
N MET A 155 7.87 -4.21 -9.12
CA MET A 155 7.25 -2.92 -9.41
C MET A 155 7.54 -1.92 -8.28
N GLY A 156 7.59 -0.63 -8.64
CA GLY A 156 7.67 0.43 -7.64
C GLY A 156 6.37 0.53 -6.84
N ILE A 157 6.42 0.22 -5.55
CA ILE A 157 5.25 0.23 -4.65
C ILE A 157 5.38 1.41 -3.68
N LEU A 158 4.42 2.33 -3.74
CA LEU A 158 4.41 3.54 -2.90
C LEU A 158 3.53 3.40 -1.65
N ASN A 159 2.55 2.49 -1.66
CA ASN A 159 1.70 2.21 -0.52
C ASN A 159 1.15 0.80 -0.67
N LEU A 160 1.02 0.07 0.44
CA LEU A 160 0.46 -1.26 0.47
C LEU A 160 -0.45 -1.48 1.69
N LYS A 161 -1.37 -2.43 1.55
CA LYS A 161 -2.23 -2.90 2.63
C LYS A 161 -2.24 -4.42 2.59
N VAL A 162 -1.69 -5.04 3.63
CA VAL A 162 -1.70 -6.49 3.82
C VAL A 162 -2.90 -6.90 4.65
N LEU A 163 -3.59 -7.93 4.19
CA LEU A 163 -4.61 -8.69 4.89
C LEU A 163 -4.14 -10.14 4.99
N ARG A 164 -4.45 -10.79 6.12
CA ARG A 164 -4.38 -12.23 6.28
C ARG A 164 -5.80 -12.80 6.21
N ASP A 165 -6.01 -13.78 5.35
CA ASP A 165 -7.30 -14.39 5.07
C ASP A 165 -7.17 -15.91 5.15
N GLU A 166 -7.51 -16.46 6.32
CA GLU A 166 -7.48 -17.90 6.59
C GLU A 166 -8.68 -18.64 5.98
N ALA A 167 -9.70 -17.93 5.49
CA ALA A 167 -10.87 -18.54 4.89
C ALA A 167 -10.68 -18.87 3.40
N ASP A 168 -9.64 -18.31 2.76
CA ASP A 168 -9.32 -18.62 1.37
C ASP A 168 -8.85 -20.09 1.25
N ALA A 169 -9.53 -20.85 0.40
CA ALA A 169 -9.20 -22.25 0.17
C ALA A 169 -7.84 -22.43 -0.54
N ASP A 170 -7.35 -21.41 -1.24
CA ASP A 170 -6.04 -21.42 -1.87
C ASP A 170 -4.98 -20.93 -0.88
N ALA A 171 -4.15 -21.85 -0.39
CA ALA A 171 -3.08 -21.56 0.56
C ALA A 171 -2.04 -20.56 0.02
N SER A 172 -1.93 -20.37 -1.30
CA SER A 172 -1.07 -19.34 -1.90
C SER A 172 -1.61 -17.92 -1.73
N ARG A 173 -2.86 -17.76 -1.27
CA ARG A 173 -3.56 -16.49 -1.04
C ARG A 173 -3.92 -16.26 0.42
N ARG A 174 -3.22 -16.95 1.34
CA ARG A 174 -3.34 -16.76 2.80
C ARG A 174 -3.07 -15.32 3.19
N TYR A 175 -2.09 -14.69 2.56
CA TYR A 175 -1.89 -13.24 2.63
C TYR A 175 -2.30 -12.61 1.30
N LYS A 176 -2.93 -11.45 1.39
CA LYS A 176 -3.32 -10.62 0.27
C LYS A 176 -2.75 -9.22 0.47
N MET A 177 -2.21 -8.63 -0.57
CA MET A 177 -1.70 -7.27 -0.55
C MET A 177 -2.36 -6.46 -1.66
N GLY A 178 -3.04 -5.38 -1.29
CA GLY A 178 -3.40 -4.33 -2.24
C GLY A 178 -2.28 -3.29 -2.26
N ALA A 179 -1.61 -3.11 -3.40
CA ALA A 179 -0.49 -2.18 -3.53
C ALA A 179 -0.78 -1.09 -4.57
N HIS A 180 -0.49 0.16 -4.22
CA HIS A 180 -0.41 1.25 -5.19
C HIS A 180 0.93 1.15 -5.90
N VAL A 181 0.87 0.65 -7.14
CA VAL A 181 2.00 0.58 -8.06
C VAL A 181 1.99 1.80 -8.97
N TRP A 182 3.17 2.30 -9.29
CA TRP A 182 3.32 3.48 -10.13
C TRP A 182 4.56 3.37 -11.03
N TRP A 183 4.46 3.93 -12.24
CA TRP A 183 5.54 4.05 -13.20
C TRP A 183 5.41 5.35 -14.04
N PRO A 184 6.52 5.90 -14.55
CA PRO A 184 6.47 7.00 -15.53
C PRO A 184 6.21 6.47 -16.95
N LYS A 185 5.44 7.23 -17.76
CA LYS A 185 5.29 7.04 -19.22
C LYS A 185 5.16 8.41 -19.89
N ASN A 186 6.07 8.76 -20.81
CA ASN A 186 6.06 10.04 -21.53
C ASN A 186 5.85 11.26 -20.62
N ASP A 187 6.66 11.37 -19.55
CA ASP A 187 6.55 12.41 -18.49
C ASP A 187 5.25 12.41 -17.66
N VAL A 188 4.34 11.47 -17.90
CA VAL A 188 3.13 11.26 -17.10
C VAL A 188 3.37 10.20 -16.03
N ARG A 189 2.88 10.47 -14.83
CA ARG A 189 2.85 9.51 -13.72
C ARG A 189 1.60 8.64 -13.84
N LEU A 190 1.78 7.36 -14.20
CA LEU A 190 0.72 6.35 -14.29
C LEU A 190 0.76 5.40 -13.11
N GLY A 191 -0.39 5.09 -12.52
CA GLY A 191 -0.44 4.14 -11.41
C GLY A 191 -1.78 3.43 -11.33
N THR A 192 -1.79 2.30 -10.64
CA THR A 192 -3.00 1.52 -10.36
C THR A 192 -2.89 0.83 -9.01
N LEU A 193 -3.98 0.20 -8.58
CA LEU A 193 -3.97 -0.74 -7.47
C LEU A 193 -3.77 -2.15 -8.02
N ALA A 194 -2.71 -2.80 -7.58
CA ALA A 194 -2.35 -4.16 -7.96
C ALA A 194 -2.59 -5.11 -6.77
N PRO A 195 -3.38 -6.18 -6.95
CA PRO A 195 -3.57 -7.22 -5.94
C PRO A 195 -2.49 -8.29 -6.03
N TYR A 196 -1.87 -8.63 -4.90
CA TYR A 196 -0.90 -9.71 -4.78
C TYR A 196 -1.36 -10.74 -3.75
N GLY A 197 -0.97 -12.00 -3.95
CA GLY A 197 -1.17 -13.11 -3.03
C GLY A 197 0.17 -13.67 -2.54
N SER A 198 0.18 -14.17 -1.32
CA SER A 198 1.34 -14.84 -0.75
C SER A 198 0.93 -15.92 0.25
N ALA A 199 1.66 -17.04 0.29
CA ALA A 199 1.47 -18.08 1.30
C ALA A 199 2.13 -17.71 2.65
N ASP A 200 3.28 -17.02 2.59
CA ASP A 200 4.15 -16.72 3.73
C ASP A 200 4.19 -15.23 4.10
N GLY A 201 3.65 -14.36 3.24
CA GLY A 201 3.72 -12.91 3.37
C GLY A 201 5.08 -12.34 2.99
N LEU A 202 6.01 -13.13 2.45
CA LEU A 202 7.37 -12.72 2.08
C LEU A 202 7.62 -12.86 0.58
N ARG A 203 6.88 -13.75 -0.10
CA ARG A 203 6.93 -13.97 -1.55
C ARG A 203 5.56 -13.68 -2.16
N TRP A 204 5.46 -12.55 -2.84
CA TRP A 204 4.22 -11.99 -3.36
C TRP A 204 4.13 -12.16 -4.86
N LYS A 205 3.01 -12.71 -5.33
CA LYS A 205 2.70 -12.86 -6.75
C LYS A 205 1.47 -12.07 -7.11
N LEU A 206 1.52 -11.37 -8.24
CA LEU A 206 0.38 -10.66 -8.78
C LEU A 206 -0.78 -11.64 -9.05
N LEU A 207 -1.99 -11.31 -8.57
CA LEU A 207 -3.17 -12.18 -8.66
C LEU A 207 -3.98 -11.98 -9.94
N ILE A 208 -3.72 -10.89 -10.64
CA ILE A 208 -4.33 -10.58 -11.93
C ILE A 208 -3.22 -10.56 -12.97
N ASP A 209 -3.45 -11.15 -14.13
CA ASP A 209 -2.50 -10.99 -15.23
C ASP A 209 -2.53 -9.52 -15.66
N ALA A 210 -1.49 -8.78 -15.31
CA ALA A 210 -1.26 -7.43 -15.78
C ALA A 210 0.21 -7.30 -16.17
N GLU A 211 0.44 -6.98 -17.43
CA GLU A 211 1.77 -6.63 -17.94
C GLU A 211 1.89 -5.10 -18.03
N PRO A 212 3.03 -4.52 -17.64
CA PRO A 212 3.30 -3.12 -17.93
C PRO A 212 3.24 -2.87 -19.44
N VAL A 213 2.36 -1.98 -19.88
CA VAL A 213 2.25 -1.61 -21.30
C VAL A 213 3.36 -0.62 -21.64
N ASP A 214 4.34 -1.09 -22.42
CA ASP A 214 5.53 -0.37 -22.90
C ASP A 214 6.53 -0.01 -21.78
N ALA A 215 7.13 -1.03 -21.16
CA ALA A 215 8.22 -0.89 -20.16
C ALA A 215 9.54 -0.44 -20.78
#